data_AF-A0A6I6EJX2-F1
#
_entry.id   AF-A0A6I6EJX2-F1
#
_cell.length_a   1.000
_cell.length_b   1.000
_cell.length_c   1.000
_cell.angle_alpha   90.00
_cell.angle_beta   90.00
_cell.angle_gamma   90.00
#
_symmetry.space_group_name_H-M   'P 1'
#
loop_
_entity.id
_entity.type
_entity.pdbx_description
1 polymer ?
#
loop_
_entity_poly.entity_id
_entity_poly.type
_entity_poly.pdbx_seq_one_letter_code
_entity_poly.pdbx_strand_id
1 'polypeptide(L)' 'MKVINLFRGYFLALVIIQGLVLALIDSKSLRKAGMSEASRKAKIIGRGIILVGGMLFILRLII' A
#
# COMPACT_ATOMS: atom_id res chain seq x y z
N MET A 1 -1.38 13.79 16.73
CA MET A 1 -0.12 14.15 16.04
C MET A 1 1.01 13.10 16.12
N LYS A 2 1.07 12.21 17.14
CA LYS A 2 2.16 11.19 17.22
C LYS A 2 2.18 10.17 16.07
N VAL A 3 1.01 9.76 15.56
CA VAL A 3 0.89 8.76 14.47
C VAL A 3 1.41 9.29 13.13
N ILE A 4 1.18 10.56 12.82
CA ILE A 4 1.72 11.23 11.61
C ILE A 4 3.26 11.22 11.62
N ASN A 5 3.89 11.29 12.79
CA ASN A 5 5.33 11.24 12.92
C ASN A 5 5.94 9.85 12.64
N LEU A 6 5.12 8.80 12.55
CA LEU A 6 5.55 7.48 12.09
C LEU A 6 5.81 7.46 10.58
N PHE A 7 5.17 8.34 9.79
CA PHE A 7 5.35 8.46 8.34
C PHE A 7 6.68 9.14 7.96
N ARG A 8 7.78 8.67 8.54
CA ARG A 8 9.15 8.99 8.08
C ARG A 8 9.44 8.27 6.77
N GLY A 9 10.51 8.66 6.08
CA GLY A 9 10.91 8.03 4.81
C GLY A 9 11.00 6.50 4.88
N TYR A 10 11.45 5.96 6.03
CA TYR A 10 11.47 4.52 6.28
C TYR A 10 10.06 3.88 6.24
N PHE A 11 9.09 4.47 6.93
CA PHE A 11 7.72 3.94 6.95
C PHE A 11 7.04 4.10 5.58
N LEU A 12 7.30 5.20 4.87
CA LEU A 12 6.85 5.36 3.49
C LEU A 12 7.39 4.24 2.60
N ALA A 13 8.68 3.91 2.71
CA ALA A 13 9.29 2.81 1.96
C ALA A 13 8.62 1.46 2.28
N LEU A 14 8.36 1.16 3.56
CA LEU A 14 7.64 -0.05 3.96
C LEU A 14 6.23 -0.12 3.36
N VAL A 15 5.48 0.99 3.41
CA VAL A 15 4.12 1.07 2.85
C VAL A 15 4.12 0.88 1.33
N ILE A 16 5.10 1.46 0.63
CA ILE A 16 5.26 1.27 -0.83
C ILE A 16 5.56 -0.19 -1.15
N ILE A 17 6.52 -0.81 -0.44
CA ILE A 17 6.87 -2.21 -0.64
C ILE A 17 5.65 -3.10 -0.39
N GLN A 18 4.94 -2.89 0.72
CA GLN A 18 3.74 -3.66 1.04
C GLN A 18 2.64 -3.50 -0.01
N GLY A 19 2.39 -2.27 -0.46
CA GLY A 19 1.41 -2.00 -1.52
C GLY A 19 1.78 -2.65 -2.85
N LEU A 20 3.07 -2.69 -3.21
CA LEU A 20 3.58 -3.36 -4.39
C LEU A 20 3.47 -4.89 -4.28
N VAL A 21 3.83 -5.46 -3.13
CA VAL A 21 3.68 -6.90 -2.85
C VAL A 21 2.21 -7.31 -3.00
N LEU A 22 1.28 -6.57 -2.37
CA LEU A 22 -0.14 -6.87 -2.44
C LEU A 22 -0.68 -6.73 -3.88
N ALA A 23 -0.28 -5.68 -4.59
CA ALA A 23 -0.74 -5.42 -5.95
C ALA A 23 -0.15 -6.38 -6.99
N LEU A 24 1.07 -6.88 -6.80
CA LEU A 24 1.79 -7.66 -7.82
C LEU A 24 1.92 -9.14 -7.46
N ILE A 25 2.33 -9.46 -6.23
CA ILE A 25 2.60 -10.83 -5.79
C ILE A 25 1.28 -11.48 -5.38
N ASP A 26 0.57 -10.88 -4.41
CA ASP A 26 -0.65 -11.47 -3.87
C ASP A 26 -1.75 -11.52 -4.94
N SER A 27 -1.90 -10.45 -5.75
CA SER A 27 -2.87 -10.47 -6.83
C SER A 27 -2.59 -11.56 -7.88
N LYS A 28 -1.31 -11.82 -8.22
CA LYS A 28 -0.95 -12.90 -9.14
C LYS A 28 -1.18 -14.28 -8.51
N SER A 29 -0.84 -14.44 -7.24
CA SER A 29 -1.07 -15.67 -6.47
C SER A 29 -2.56 -16.02 -6.41
N LEU A 30 -3.39 -15.05 -6.02
CA LEU A 30 -4.85 -15.21 -5.95
C LEU A 30 -5.47 -15.53 -7.31
N ARG A 31 -4.97 -14.91 -8.38
CA ARG A 31 -5.43 -15.20 -9.74
C ARG A 31 -5.04 -16.61 -10.19
N LYS A 32 -3.84 -17.09 -9.83
CA LYS A 32 -3.41 -18.48 -10.09
C LYS A 32 -4.26 -19.49 -9.33
N ALA A 33 -4.76 -19.13 -8.14
CA ALA A 33 -5.66 -19.96 -7.34
C ALA A 33 -7.13 -19.91 -7.81
N GLY A 34 -7.44 -19.28 -8.95
CA GLY A 34 -8.81 -19.13 -9.46
C GLY A 34 -9.65 -18.05 -8.76
N MET A 35 -9.08 -17.32 -7.80
CA MET A 35 -9.76 -16.29 -7.01
C MET A 35 -9.69 -14.91 -7.70
N SER A 36 -10.30 -14.79 -8.88
CA SER A 36 -10.23 -13.59 -9.73
C SER A 36 -10.71 -12.30 -9.04
N GLU A 37 -11.80 -12.37 -8.27
CA GLU A 37 -12.33 -11.23 -7.50
C GLU A 37 -11.37 -10.78 -6.40
N ALA A 38 -10.80 -11.72 -5.65
CA ALA A 38 -9.81 -11.43 -4.61
C ALA A 38 -8.55 -10.81 -5.23
N SER A 39 -8.09 -11.31 -6.38
CA SER A 39 -6.99 -10.73 -7.15
C SER A 39 -7.25 -9.27 -7.55
N ARG A 40 -8.47 -8.96 -8.02
CA ARG A 40 -8.85 -7.60 -8.41
C ARG A 40 -8.88 -6.67 -7.19
N LYS A 41 -9.46 -7.14 -6.08
CA LYS A 41 -9.46 -6.42 -4.80
C LYS A 41 -8.04 -6.18 -4.27
N ALA A 42 -7.16 -7.17 -4.31
CA ALA A 42 -5.76 -7.03 -3.90
C ALA A 42 -5.01 -5.94 -4.68
N LYS A 43 -5.24 -5.84 -6.01
CA LYS A 43 -4.68 -4.74 -6.82
C LYS A 43 -5.21 -3.37 -6.41
N ILE A 44 -6.51 -3.26 -6.17
CA ILE A 44 -7.15 -2.00 -5.77
C ILE A 44 -6.64 -1.57 -4.39
N ILE A 45 -6.63 -2.50 -3.42
CA ILE A 45 -6.15 -2.25 -2.06
C ILE A 45 -4.66 -1.89 -2.08
N GLY A 46 -3.83 -2.62 -2.82
CA GLY A 46 -2.40 -2.33 -2.92
C GLY A 46 -2.12 -0.92 -3.46
N ARG A 47 -2.83 -0.50 -4.53
CA ARG A 47 -2.74 0.87 -5.04
C ARG A 47 -3.27 1.91 -4.03
N GLY A 48 -4.36 1.59 -3.34
CA GLY A 48 -4.93 2.47 -2.31
C GLY A 48 -3.98 2.71 -1.15
N ILE A 49 -3.29 1.67 -0.68
CA ILE A 49 -2.27 1.76 0.39
C ILE A 49 -1.13 2.69 -0.02
N ILE A 50 -0.64 2.58 -1.26
CA ILE A 50 0.43 3.46 -1.77
C ILE A 50 -0.04 4.92 -1.81
N LEU A 51 -1.27 5.16 -2.30
CA LEU A 51 -1.86 6.50 -2.36
C LEU A 51 -2.02 7.12 -0.97
N VAL A 52 -2.62 6.40 -0.03
CA VAL A 52 -2.81 6.86 1.36
C VAL A 52 -1.46 7.08 2.04
N GLY A 53 -0.50 6.19 1.81
CA GLY A 53 0.86 6.33 2.34
C GLY A 53 1.58 7.58 1.86
N GLY A 54 1.48 7.88 0.55
CA GLY A 54 2.01 9.11 -0.03
C GLY A 54 1.32 10.36 0.53
N MET A 55 -0.01 10.34 0.67
CA MET A 55 -0.77 11.47 1.20
C MET A 55 -0.41 11.77 2.66
N LEU A 56 -0.24 10.74 3.50
CA LEU A 56 0.16 10.89 4.90
C LEU A 56 1.62 11.37 5.04
N PHE A 57 2.50 10.97 4.14
CA PHE A 57 3.87 11.49 4.08
C PHE A 57 3.89 12.98 3.73
N ILE A 58 3.11 13.41 2.74
CA ILE A 58 2.98 14.83 2.38
C ILE A 58 2.40 15.63 3.55
N LEU A 59 1.35 15.12 4.19
CA LEU A 59 0.73 15.77 5.34
C LEU A 59 1.73 15.97 6.49
N ARG A 60 2.62 15.00 6.72
CA ARG A 60 3.73 15.13 7.69
C ARG A 60 4.74 16.20 7.31
N LEU A 61 4.97 16.47 6.02
CA LEU A 61 5.91 17.53 5.62
C LEU A 61 5.33 18.94 5.86
N ILE A 62 4.00 19.06 5.90
CA ILE A 62 3.30 20.34 6.06
C ILE A 62 3.09 20.67 7.55
N ILE A 63 2.93 19.66 8.41
CA ILE A 63 2.65 19.79 9.86
C ILE A 63 3.91 19.52 10.68
#